data_AF-A0A2E5H0J8-F1
#
_entry.id   AF-A0A2E5H0J8-F1
#
_cell.length_a   1.000
_cell.length_b   1.000
_cell.length_c   1.000
_cell.angle_alpha   90.00
_cell.angle_beta   90.00
_cell.angle_gamma   90.00
#
_symmetry.space_group_name_H-M   'P 1'
#
loop_
_entity.id
_entity.type
_entity.pdbx_description
1 polymer ?
#
loop_
_entity_poly.entity_id
_entity_poly.type
_entity_poly.pdbx_seq_one_letter_code
_entity_poly.pdbx_strand_id
1 'polypeptide(L)'
;MSDNHSQVADRERVVHTLTHVARRLRHARVMRELFHGFTLSLILPVSVSVIYRFVAMSWMIVAVLVGLWLLGVAVYGVTVILRKGTLLGAAEAVDRQANLHDELTTAYWFHREGRSSSWINLQLHRAAVTADDLNVNQLYAWSMPRRARTTAGLLALLLVLNLLPLSWTRSWLEAGPPPVVAFTDADQMLLTEVERMLAEAAALQDAELPSEMREALAELQQGLLTREQALAELEKLEAMLDTLDSTELNDLMDSMAEALTSTDAESLIDALSDRDLDRAAEELRKLSTEMSDAEREQLQAVLEQIAEQAEDEFEELAENLADAAEQLAKGDEEQARQAMEKLAQELEQLAQQQQGQEIREAAAQGLEQLQQALSDDSNQLQAATDETASGDQAAAGMPQPGTQDPDSLSMQAAEAGAQSAEQGQGDLSAPGAGDEIEYGAPTTLEVELLPEIMELAPQSGDEPGEQLVDEPSQAEESKLEYKPVEPDVTYGEADLLNANTIPLSYRELIKRYFQAVGPRGQHDY
;
A
#
# COMPACT_ATOMS: atom_id res chain seq x y z
N MET A 1 35.38 77.72 -44.58
CA MET A 1 34.29 77.06 -43.83
C MET A 1 34.20 75.55 -44.09
N SER A 2 34.80 75.02 -45.16
CA SER A 2 34.76 73.58 -45.48
C SER A 2 35.62 72.68 -44.58
N ASP A 3 36.71 73.19 -43.98
CA ASP A 3 37.66 72.36 -43.21
C ASP A 3 37.15 71.92 -41.83
N ASN A 4 36.18 72.63 -41.25
CA ASN A 4 35.68 72.29 -39.91
C ASN A 4 34.63 71.15 -39.99
N HIS A 5 33.89 71.07 -41.10
CA HIS A 5 32.91 70.02 -41.33
C HIS A 5 33.56 68.65 -41.61
N SER A 6 34.66 68.60 -42.34
CA SER A 6 35.41 67.35 -42.57
C SER A 6 36.05 66.83 -41.28
N GLN A 7 36.58 67.71 -40.43
CA GLN A 7 37.17 67.34 -39.14
C GLN A 7 36.15 66.73 -38.16
N VAL A 8 34.94 67.28 -38.11
CA VAL A 8 33.86 66.73 -37.28
C VAL A 8 33.40 65.38 -37.82
N ALA A 9 33.27 65.24 -39.14
CA ALA A 9 32.90 63.98 -39.79
C ALA A 9 33.94 62.86 -39.52
N ASP A 10 35.23 63.16 -39.60
CA ASP A 10 36.29 62.17 -39.34
C ASP A 10 36.31 61.71 -37.87
N ARG A 11 36.04 62.62 -36.92
CA ARG A 11 35.86 62.28 -35.50
C ARG A 11 34.69 61.35 -35.28
N GLU A 12 33.55 61.66 -35.90
CA GLU A 12 32.32 60.88 -35.76
C GLU A 12 32.48 59.48 -36.36
N ARG A 13 33.19 59.32 -37.48
CA ARG A 13 33.48 58.01 -38.08
C ARG A 13 34.31 57.12 -37.17
N VAL A 14 35.38 57.64 -36.56
CA VAL A 14 36.21 56.89 -35.60
C VAL A 14 35.39 56.49 -34.37
N VAL A 15 34.56 57.38 -33.83
CA VAL A 15 33.70 57.04 -32.68
C VAL A 15 32.63 56.02 -33.07
N HIS A 16 32.02 56.15 -34.24
CA HIS A 16 31.00 55.22 -34.73
C HIS A 16 31.55 53.80 -34.88
N THR A 17 32.70 53.63 -35.53
CA THR A 17 33.36 52.32 -35.68
C THR A 17 33.77 51.73 -34.33
N LEU A 18 34.33 52.54 -33.42
CA LEU A 18 34.66 52.10 -32.06
C LEU A 18 33.43 51.69 -31.24
N THR A 19 32.29 52.37 -31.38
CA THR A 19 31.04 51.97 -30.70
C THR A 19 30.50 50.64 -31.22
N HIS A 20 30.59 50.39 -32.54
CA HIS A 20 30.21 49.12 -33.14
C HIS A 20 31.10 47.98 -32.64
N VAL A 21 32.41 48.19 -32.57
CA VAL A 21 33.37 47.22 -32.02
C VAL A 21 33.13 46.99 -30.53
N ALA A 22 32.91 48.06 -29.74
CA ALA A 22 32.66 47.96 -28.30
C ALA A 22 31.42 47.11 -28.00
N ARG A 23 30.35 47.23 -28.80
CA ARG A 23 29.16 46.36 -28.69
C ARG A 23 29.50 44.90 -28.95
N ARG A 24 30.24 44.58 -30.02
CA ARG A 24 30.64 43.19 -30.31
C ARG A 24 31.55 42.58 -29.25
N LEU A 25 32.55 43.33 -28.79
CA LEU A 25 33.44 42.92 -27.71
C LEU A 25 32.66 42.67 -26.41
N ARG A 26 31.65 43.50 -26.12
CA ARG A 26 30.74 43.29 -24.99
C ARG A 26 29.94 42.01 -25.16
N HIS A 27 29.32 41.77 -26.32
CA HIS A 27 28.56 40.54 -26.56
C HIS A 27 29.43 39.28 -26.42
N ALA A 28 30.64 39.28 -27.00
CA ALA A 28 31.56 38.15 -26.90
C ALA A 28 32.02 37.90 -25.46
N ARG A 29 32.30 38.97 -24.70
CA ARG A 29 32.67 38.88 -23.27
C ARG A 29 31.51 38.35 -22.43
N VAL A 30 30.33 38.96 -22.57
CA VAL A 30 29.12 38.59 -21.83
C VAL A 30 28.78 37.13 -22.10
N MET A 31 28.79 36.68 -23.36
CA MET A 31 28.55 35.27 -23.67
C MET A 31 29.56 34.35 -23.01
N ARG A 32 30.86 34.66 -23.10
CA ARG A 32 31.90 33.83 -22.48
C ARG A 32 31.76 33.74 -20.95
N GLU A 33 31.48 34.86 -20.29
CA GLU A 33 31.30 34.92 -18.83
C GLU A 33 30.00 34.23 -18.40
N LEU A 34 28.89 34.41 -19.13
CA LEU A 34 27.63 33.72 -18.87
C LEU A 34 27.77 32.21 -19.04
N PHE A 35 28.37 31.73 -20.13
CA PHE A 35 28.59 30.29 -20.31
C PHE A 35 29.50 29.72 -19.21
N HIS A 36 30.51 30.47 -18.77
CA HIS A 36 31.38 30.04 -17.68
C HIS A 36 30.63 29.95 -16.34
N GLY A 37 29.92 31.01 -15.95
CA GLY A 37 29.12 31.04 -14.73
C GLY A 37 28.03 29.98 -14.74
N PHE A 38 27.33 29.81 -15.86
CA PHE A 38 26.27 28.82 -16.00
C PHE A 38 26.80 27.37 -15.99
N THR A 39 28.00 27.10 -16.55
CA THR A 39 28.61 25.76 -16.39
C THR A 39 28.92 25.41 -14.95
N LEU A 40 29.41 26.38 -14.17
CA LEU A 40 29.74 26.16 -12.76
C LEU A 40 28.47 26.05 -11.93
N SER A 41 27.45 26.85 -12.25
CA SER A 41 26.18 26.81 -11.53
C SER A 41 25.48 25.46 -11.73
N LEU A 42 25.60 24.82 -12.90
CA LEU A 42 24.91 23.55 -13.18
C LEU A 42 25.39 22.36 -12.33
N ILE A 43 26.53 22.48 -11.65
CA ILE A 43 27.03 21.46 -10.72
C ILE A 43 26.03 21.25 -9.56
N LEU A 44 25.45 22.33 -9.03
CA LEU A 44 24.53 22.29 -7.91
C LEU A 44 23.24 21.51 -8.21
N PRO A 45 22.46 21.82 -9.26
CA PRO A 45 21.24 21.08 -9.57
C PRO A 45 21.51 19.63 -9.97
N VAL A 46 22.63 19.34 -10.63
CA VAL A 46 23.03 17.94 -10.92
C VAL A 46 23.28 17.17 -9.63
N SER A 47 24.03 17.74 -8.68
CA SER A 47 24.28 17.10 -7.38
C SER A 47 23.00 16.90 -6.57
N VAL A 48 22.12 17.90 -6.51
CA VAL A 48 20.82 17.79 -5.83
C VAL A 48 19.96 16.69 -6.48
N SER A 49 19.92 16.63 -7.81
CA SER A 49 19.17 15.60 -8.54
C SER A 49 19.69 14.18 -8.27
N VAL A 50 21.02 14.00 -8.14
CA VAL A 50 21.61 12.72 -7.72
C VAL A 50 21.22 12.38 -6.29
N ILE A 51 21.33 13.33 -5.35
CA ILE A 51 21.05 13.07 -3.92
C ILE A 51 19.58 12.74 -3.69
N TYR A 52 18.66 13.47 -4.33
CA TYR A 52 17.21 13.25 -4.26
C TYR A 52 16.79 11.82 -4.66
N ARG A 53 17.65 11.18 -5.46
CA ARG A 53 17.46 9.84 -5.96
C ARG A 53 17.76 8.74 -4.92
N PHE A 54 18.61 9.05 -3.94
CA PHE A 54 18.98 8.15 -2.84
C PHE A 54 18.34 8.53 -1.49
N VAL A 55 17.96 9.79 -1.31
CA VAL A 55 17.41 10.30 -0.04
C VAL A 55 16.03 10.87 -0.30
N ALA A 56 15.03 10.36 0.44
CA ALA A 56 13.69 10.94 0.48
C ALA A 56 13.75 12.32 1.14
N MET A 57 13.86 13.35 0.31
CA MET A 57 13.86 14.75 0.75
C MET A 57 12.49 15.36 0.47
N SER A 58 12.01 16.22 1.38
CA SER A 58 10.76 16.95 1.13
C SER A 58 10.92 17.83 -0.11
N TRP A 59 9.88 17.87 -0.93
CA TRP A 59 9.85 18.68 -2.15
C TRP A 59 10.07 20.18 -1.85
N MET A 60 9.72 20.65 -0.65
CA MET A 60 9.92 22.02 -0.20
C MET A 60 11.40 22.38 -0.09
N ILE A 61 12.25 21.48 0.44
CA ILE A 61 13.70 21.72 0.56
C ILE A 61 14.31 21.84 -0.85
N VAL A 62 13.89 20.96 -1.76
CA VAL A 62 14.33 20.99 -3.16
C VAL A 62 13.91 22.30 -3.83
N ALA A 63 12.66 22.74 -3.64
CA ALA A 63 12.16 23.98 -4.20
C ALA A 63 12.93 25.22 -3.71
N VAL A 64 13.24 25.28 -2.41
CA VAL A 64 14.05 26.38 -1.83
C VAL A 64 15.46 26.41 -2.41
N LEU A 65 16.12 25.25 -2.50
CA LEU A 65 17.49 25.16 -3.05
C LEU A 65 17.54 25.57 -4.53
N VAL A 66 16.58 25.10 -5.33
CA VAL A 66 16.46 25.47 -6.75
C VAL A 66 16.11 26.96 -6.89
N GLY A 67 15.22 27.49 -6.06
CA GLY A 67 14.87 28.91 -6.04
C GLY A 67 16.07 29.81 -5.75
N LEU A 68 16.87 29.48 -4.73
CA LEU A 68 18.07 30.22 -4.37
C LEU A 68 19.14 30.14 -5.48
N TRP A 69 19.26 28.99 -6.14
CA TRP A 69 20.14 28.83 -7.30
C TRP A 69 19.73 29.71 -8.47
N LEU A 70 18.44 29.72 -8.84
CA LEU A 70 17.92 30.58 -9.92
C LEU A 70 18.15 32.06 -9.62
N LEU A 71 17.92 32.49 -8.37
CA LEU A 71 18.21 33.85 -7.92
C LEU A 71 19.70 34.18 -8.10
N GLY A 72 20.59 33.29 -7.68
CA GLY A 72 22.04 33.48 -7.82
C GLY A 72 22.49 33.61 -9.27
N VAL A 73 21.97 32.75 -10.16
CA VAL A 73 22.25 32.83 -11.61
C VAL A 73 21.71 34.13 -12.21
N ALA A 74 20.52 34.56 -11.82
CA ALA A 74 19.92 35.80 -12.29
C ALA A 74 20.73 37.03 -11.85
N VAL A 75 21.10 37.12 -10.57
CA VAL A 75 21.94 38.20 -10.04
C VAL A 75 23.28 38.23 -10.76
N TYR A 76 23.95 37.07 -10.89
CA TYR A 76 25.21 36.97 -11.62
C TYR A 76 25.07 37.44 -13.07
N GLY A 77 24.05 36.96 -13.79
CA GLY A 77 23.78 37.34 -15.17
C GLY A 77 23.57 38.85 -15.34
N VAL A 78 22.78 39.46 -14.45
CA VAL A 78 22.58 40.91 -14.43
C VAL A 78 23.89 41.66 -14.17
N THR A 79 24.72 41.22 -13.22
CA THR A 79 26.02 41.87 -12.96
C THR A 79 26.95 41.82 -14.17
N VAL A 80 27.01 40.70 -14.89
CA VAL A 80 27.83 40.53 -16.10
C VAL A 80 27.31 41.41 -17.25
N ILE A 81 25.98 41.48 -17.44
CA ILE A 81 25.37 42.31 -18.48
C ILE A 81 25.58 43.80 -18.19
N LEU A 82 25.47 44.23 -16.92
CA LEU A 82 25.60 45.65 -16.54
C LEU A 82 27.04 46.18 -16.54
N ARG A 83 28.07 45.32 -16.57
CA ARG A 83 29.47 45.75 -16.70
C ARG A 83 29.71 46.43 -18.05
N LYS A 84 29.87 47.75 -18.03
CA LYS A 84 30.15 48.57 -19.22
C LYS A 84 31.64 48.48 -19.60
N GLY A 85 31.94 48.31 -20.88
CA GLY A 85 33.30 48.45 -21.42
C GLY A 85 33.61 49.92 -21.74
N THR A 86 34.88 50.31 -21.64
CA THR A 86 35.34 51.65 -22.03
C THR A 86 35.64 51.69 -23.53
N LEU A 87 35.33 52.82 -24.19
CA LEU A 87 35.67 53.02 -25.61
C LEU A 87 37.18 53.03 -25.85
N LEU A 88 37.96 53.52 -24.88
CA LEU A 88 39.42 53.44 -24.91
C LEU A 88 39.92 51.98 -24.93
N GLY A 89 39.31 51.10 -24.13
CA GLY A 89 39.65 49.68 -24.14
C GLY A 89 39.21 48.96 -25.42
N ALA A 90 38.20 49.47 -26.12
CA ALA A 90 37.83 48.98 -27.45
C ALA A 90 38.87 49.41 -28.51
N ALA A 91 39.36 50.65 -28.45
CA ALA A 91 40.43 51.12 -29.33
C ALA A 91 41.74 50.32 -29.13
N GLU A 92 42.14 50.11 -27.87
CA GLU A 92 43.33 49.30 -27.54
C GLU A 92 43.20 47.83 -27.96
N ALA A 93 41.98 47.27 -27.92
CA ALA A 93 41.72 45.91 -28.38
C ALA A 93 41.81 45.79 -29.91
N VAL A 94 41.31 46.79 -30.64
CA VAL A 94 41.38 46.81 -32.11
C VAL A 94 42.81 47.05 -32.58
N ASP A 95 43.52 48.02 -31.99
CA ASP A 95 44.89 48.34 -32.38
C ASP A 95 45.82 47.13 -32.21
N ARG A 96 45.64 46.33 -31.15
CA ARG A 96 46.37 45.08 -30.94
C ARG A 96 45.97 43.97 -31.92
N GLN A 97 44.67 43.82 -32.21
CA GLN A 97 44.18 42.72 -33.05
C GLN A 97 44.47 42.96 -34.54
N ALA A 98 44.39 44.21 -35.00
CA ALA A 98 44.65 44.63 -36.38
C ALA A 98 46.07 45.16 -36.60
N ASN A 99 46.93 45.14 -35.57
CA ASN A 99 48.32 45.61 -35.59
C ASN A 99 48.46 47.08 -36.06
N LEU A 100 47.59 47.96 -35.57
CA LEU A 100 47.51 49.37 -36.00
C LEU A 100 48.40 50.32 -35.19
N HIS A 101 49.29 49.81 -34.32
CA HIS A 101 50.29 50.60 -33.59
C HIS A 101 49.70 51.84 -32.87
N ASP A 102 48.62 51.65 -32.12
CA ASP A 102 47.93 52.69 -31.34
C ASP A 102 47.29 53.84 -32.15
N GLU A 103 47.05 53.65 -33.45
CA GLU A 103 46.46 54.67 -34.34
C GLU A 103 45.05 55.08 -33.89
N LEU A 104 44.17 54.11 -33.59
CA LEU A 104 42.79 54.39 -33.14
C LEU A 104 42.74 54.86 -31.68
N THR A 105 43.63 54.33 -30.84
CA THR A 105 43.77 54.72 -29.43
C THR A 105 44.20 56.18 -29.32
N THR A 106 45.17 56.60 -30.13
CA THR A 106 45.67 57.98 -30.21
C THR A 106 44.60 58.91 -30.78
N ALA A 107 43.89 58.49 -31.84
CA ALA A 107 42.80 59.28 -32.43
C ALA A 107 41.64 59.51 -31.44
N TYR A 108 41.24 58.48 -30.69
CA TYR A 108 40.23 58.60 -29.65
C TYR A 108 40.69 59.48 -28.48
N TRP A 109 41.97 59.41 -28.08
CA TRP A 109 42.53 60.27 -27.05
C TRP A 109 42.46 61.76 -27.47
N PHE A 110 42.85 62.08 -28.71
CA PHE A 110 42.75 63.45 -29.24
C PHE A 110 41.31 63.94 -29.37
N HIS A 111 40.38 63.06 -29.73
CA HIS A 111 38.95 63.37 -29.74
C HIS A 111 38.45 63.76 -28.34
N ARG A 112 38.81 62.99 -27.30
CA ARG A 112 38.43 63.24 -25.90
C ARG A 112 39.02 64.53 -25.33
N GLU A 113 40.27 64.82 -25.67
CA GLU A 113 41.01 66.00 -25.18
C GLU A 113 40.59 67.30 -25.90
N GLY A 114 39.84 67.21 -27.01
CA GLY A 114 39.30 68.37 -27.73
C GLY A 114 40.35 69.21 -28.47
N ARG A 115 41.60 68.75 -28.56
CA ARG A 115 42.68 69.50 -29.23
C ARG A 115 42.49 69.48 -30.74
N SER A 116 42.85 70.57 -31.39
CA SER A 116 42.85 70.71 -32.86
C SER A 116 44.15 71.36 -33.30
N SER A 117 44.84 70.72 -34.25
CA SER A 117 46.00 71.26 -34.94
C SER A 117 46.08 70.63 -36.32
N SER A 118 46.77 71.27 -37.28
CA SER A 118 46.88 70.77 -38.65
C SER A 118 47.43 69.33 -38.70
N TRP A 119 48.44 69.01 -37.88
CA TRP A 119 48.97 67.66 -37.72
C TRP A 119 47.97 66.69 -37.06
N ILE A 120 47.26 67.10 -36.01
CA ILE A 120 46.25 66.26 -35.34
C ILE A 120 45.13 65.90 -36.31
N ASN A 121 44.73 66.83 -37.18
CA ASN A 121 43.69 66.60 -38.19
C ASN A 121 44.14 65.59 -39.26
N LEU A 122 45.42 65.63 -39.65
CA LEU A 122 45.97 64.64 -40.58
C LEU A 122 46.04 63.24 -39.95
N GLN A 123 46.41 63.14 -38.67
CA GLN A 123 46.39 61.87 -37.92
C GLN A 123 44.97 61.32 -37.76
N LEU A 124 43.99 62.18 -37.49
CA LEU A 124 42.59 61.81 -37.33
C LEU A 124 41.96 61.39 -38.66
N HIS A 125 42.28 62.07 -39.76
CA HIS A 125 41.85 61.69 -41.10
C HIS A 125 42.40 60.32 -41.49
N ARG A 126 43.70 60.08 -41.22
CA ARG A 126 44.32 58.76 -41.42
C ARG A 126 43.60 57.68 -40.61
N ALA A 127 43.37 57.92 -39.32
CA ALA A 127 42.65 56.99 -38.45
C ALA A 127 41.20 56.74 -38.91
N ALA A 128 40.52 57.75 -39.49
CA ALA A 128 39.19 57.60 -40.04
C ALA A 128 39.18 56.72 -41.30
N VAL A 129 40.15 56.89 -42.21
CA VAL A 129 40.32 56.02 -43.38
C VAL A 129 40.65 54.58 -42.95
N THR A 130 41.57 54.41 -42.00
CA THR A 130 41.92 53.10 -41.42
C THR A 130 40.70 52.45 -40.75
N ALA A 131 39.86 53.23 -40.07
CA ALA A 131 38.64 52.74 -39.44
C ALA A 131 37.56 52.33 -40.45
N ASP A 132 37.43 53.05 -41.57
CA ASP A 132 36.48 52.73 -42.65
C ASP A 132 36.89 51.47 -43.43
N ASP A 133 38.20 51.24 -43.62
CA ASP A 133 38.74 50.03 -44.27
C ASP A 133 38.72 48.79 -43.36
N LEU A 134 38.52 48.99 -42.05
CA LEU A 134 38.55 47.93 -41.06
C LEU A 134 37.28 47.05 -41.15
N ASN A 135 37.44 45.80 -41.60
CA ASN A 135 36.33 44.84 -41.57
C ASN A 135 36.13 44.25 -40.16
N VAL A 136 35.41 45.00 -39.32
CA VAL A 136 35.07 44.64 -37.93
C VAL A 136 34.44 43.24 -37.82
N ASN A 137 33.71 42.80 -38.83
CA ASN A 137 33.02 41.51 -38.83
C ASN A 137 33.99 40.33 -38.97
N GLN A 138 35.09 40.51 -39.71
CA GLN A 138 36.09 39.48 -39.93
C GLN A 138 37.10 39.44 -38.78
N LEU A 139 37.45 40.60 -38.22
CA LEU A 139 38.36 40.72 -37.07
C LEU A 139 37.79 40.08 -35.78
N TYR A 140 36.48 40.23 -35.56
CA TYR A 140 35.78 39.60 -34.44
C TYR A 140 34.67 38.67 -34.95
N ALA A 141 35.09 37.62 -35.66
CA ALA A 141 34.22 36.53 -36.06
C ALA A 141 33.65 35.83 -34.81
N TRP A 142 32.35 35.54 -34.83
CA TRP A 142 31.69 34.82 -33.75
C TRP A 142 32.29 33.41 -33.66
N SER A 143 32.92 33.10 -32.52
CA SER A 143 33.39 31.76 -32.20
C SER A 143 32.63 31.25 -30.99
N MET A 144 32.00 30.07 -31.14
CA MET A 144 31.33 29.43 -30.02
C MET A 144 32.38 29.07 -28.95
N PRO A 145 32.20 29.47 -27.68
CA PRO A 145 33.17 29.13 -26.65
C PRO A 145 33.28 27.61 -26.51
N ARG A 146 34.50 27.07 -26.33
CA ARG A 146 34.73 25.62 -26.17
C ARG A 146 33.86 24.99 -25.07
N ARG A 147 33.52 25.78 -24.04
CA ARG A 147 32.66 25.40 -22.90
C ARG A 147 31.17 25.27 -23.25
N ALA A 148 30.70 25.77 -24.39
CA ALA A 148 29.31 25.58 -24.81
C ALA A 148 28.96 24.08 -24.93
N ARG A 149 29.92 23.25 -25.36
CA ARG A 149 29.74 21.79 -25.43
C ARG A 149 29.61 21.16 -24.04
N THR A 150 30.43 21.60 -23.08
CA THR A 150 30.34 21.12 -21.69
C THR A 150 29.03 21.57 -21.03
N THR A 151 28.58 22.79 -21.31
CA THR A 151 27.26 23.27 -20.87
C THR A 151 26.14 22.38 -21.42
N ALA A 152 26.15 22.12 -22.73
CA ALA A 152 25.15 21.29 -23.38
C ALA A 152 25.16 19.85 -22.82
N GLY A 153 26.34 19.27 -22.59
CA GLY A 153 26.49 17.93 -22.00
C GLY A 153 25.95 17.85 -20.58
N LEU A 154 26.25 18.84 -19.73
CA LEU A 154 25.72 18.88 -18.35
C LEU A 154 24.20 19.11 -18.33
N LEU A 155 23.66 19.91 -19.24
CA LEU A 155 22.23 20.15 -19.36
C LEU A 155 21.50 18.89 -19.83
N ALA A 156 22.07 18.17 -20.82
CA ALA A 156 21.57 16.88 -21.25
C ALA A 156 21.60 15.85 -20.11
N LEU A 157 22.69 15.81 -19.32
CA LEU A 157 22.79 14.93 -18.14
C LEU A 157 21.70 15.23 -17.10
N LEU A 158 21.47 16.51 -16.80
CA LEU A 158 20.41 16.93 -15.87
C LEU A 158 19.03 16.50 -16.37
N LEU A 159 18.76 16.66 -17.67
CA LEU A 159 17.49 16.27 -18.28
C LEU A 159 17.28 14.75 -18.25
N VAL A 160 18.33 13.98 -18.56
CA VAL A 160 18.30 12.51 -18.46
C VAL A 160 18.04 12.08 -17.01
N LEU A 161 18.73 12.65 -16.02
CA LEU A 161 18.52 12.33 -14.60
C LEU A 161 17.09 12.62 -14.12
N ASN A 162 16.46 13.65 -14.68
CA ASN A 162 15.09 14.03 -14.33
C ASN A 162 14.03 13.17 -15.05
N LEU A 163 14.31 12.69 -16.28
CA LEU A 163 13.41 11.79 -17.02
C LEU A 163 13.48 10.34 -16.54
N LEU A 164 14.56 9.93 -15.87
CA LEU A 164 14.66 8.57 -15.34
C LEU A 164 13.63 8.35 -14.21
N PRO A 165 12.80 7.29 -14.26
CA PRO A 165 11.80 7.01 -13.22
C PRO A 165 12.46 6.85 -11.86
N LEU A 166 11.99 7.57 -10.83
CA LEU A 166 12.55 7.49 -9.47
C LEU A 166 12.44 6.08 -8.87
N SER A 167 11.48 5.29 -9.35
CA SER A 167 11.26 3.89 -8.96
C SER A 167 12.46 3.01 -9.19
N TRP A 168 13.27 3.24 -10.23
CA TRP A 168 14.41 2.37 -10.58
C TRP A 168 15.56 2.38 -9.56
N THR A 169 15.71 3.46 -8.80
CA THR A 169 16.78 3.60 -7.80
C THR A 169 16.29 3.45 -6.39
N ARG A 170 15.03 3.81 -6.12
CA ARG A 170 14.42 3.63 -4.80
C ARG A 170 13.98 2.20 -4.57
N SER A 171 13.53 1.46 -5.58
CA SER A 171 13.18 0.04 -5.45
C SER A 171 14.35 -0.84 -4.96
N TRP A 172 15.60 -0.44 -5.21
CA TRP A 172 16.78 -1.17 -4.71
C TRP A 172 17.07 -0.93 -3.22
N LEU A 173 16.58 0.19 -2.66
CA LEU A 173 16.71 0.56 -1.24
C LEU A 173 15.42 0.30 -0.45
N GLU A 174 14.26 0.34 -1.12
CA GLU A 174 12.91 0.03 -0.62
C GLU A 174 12.53 -1.43 -0.85
N ALA A 175 13.48 -2.30 -1.19
CA ALA A 175 13.39 -3.72 -0.82
C ALA A 175 13.50 -3.86 0.71
N GLY A 176 12.64 -3.13 1.43
CA GLY A 176 12.25 -3.49 2.78
C GLY A 176 11.50 -4.81 2.73
N PRO A 177 11.36 -5.49 3.88
CA PRO A 177 10.53 -6.69 3.94
C PRO A 177 9.16 -6.36 3.33
N PRO A 178 8.58 -7.28 2.52
CA PRO A 178 7.23 -7.11 1.99
C PRO A 178 6.27 -6.68 3.12
N PRO A 179 5.25 -5.85 2.83
CA PRO A 179 4.30 -5.42 3.83
C PRO A 179 3.74 -6.65 4.56
N VAL A 180 4.09 -6.77 5.83
CA VAL A 180 3.51 -7.77 6.74
C VAL A 180 2.06 -7.40 6.98
N VAL A 181 1.19 -8.40 6.97
CA VAL A 181 -0.24 -8.21 7.20
C VAL A 181 -0.43 -7.81 8.66
N ALA A 182 -0.96 -6.61 8.89
CA ALA A 182 -1.41 -6.22 10.21
C ALA A 182 -2.86 -6.66 10.38
N PHE A 183 -3.08 -7.80 11.04
CA PHE A 183 -4.41 -8.20 11.48
C PHE A 183 -4.97 -7.14 12.42
N THR A 184 -6.20 -6.68 12.16
CA THR A 184 -6.88 -5.73 13.03
C THR A 184 -7.22 -6.39 14.37
N ASP A 185 -7.54 -5.58 15.38
CA ASP A 185 -7.97 -6.12 16.68
C ASP A 185 -9.22 -7.02 16.54
N ALA A 186 -10.08 -6.75 15.56
CA ALA A 186 -11.25 -7.59 15.26
C ALA A 186 -10.84 -8.94 14.67
N ASP A 187 -9.88 -8.98 13.74
CA ASP A 187 -9.38 -10.22 13.15
C ASP A 187 -8.69 -11.11 14.20
N GLN A 188 -7.95 -10.51 15.13
CA GLN A 188 -7.32 -11.23 16.24
C GLN A 188 -8.35 -11.84 17.21
N MET A 189 -9.46 -11.14 17.46
CA MET A 189 -10.56 -11.70 18.25
C MET A 189 -11.21 -12.89 17.55
N LEU A 190 -11.42 -12.82 16.23
CA LEU A 190 -11.94 -13.94 15.44
C LEU A 190 -11.00 -15.15 15.48
N LEU A 191 -9.69 -14.96 15.30
CA LEU A 191 -8.70 -16.04 15.40
C LEU A 191 -8.68 -16.70 16.79
N THR A 192 -8.83 -15.90 17.85
CA THR A 192 -8.89 -16.42 19.23
C THR A 192 -10.17 -17.23 19.46
N GLU A 193 -11.29 -16.78 18.90
CA GLU A 193 -12.56 -17.49 19.00
C GLU A 193 -12.54 -18.80 18.21
N VAL A 194 -11.95 -18.80 17.01
CA VAL A 194 -11.71 -20.00 16.21
C VAL A 194 -10.83 -21.01 16.95
N GLU A 195 -9.74 -20.57 17.57
CA GLU A 195 -8.88 -21.43 18.39
C GLU A 195 -9.65 -22.06 19.56
N ARG A 196 -10.50 -21.27 20.23
CA ARG A 196 -11.35 -21.74 21.34
C ARG A 196 -12.36 -22.79 20.87
N MET A 197 -13.05 -22.54 19.78
CA MET A 197 -14.03 -23.45 19.18
C MET A 197 -13.35 -24.78 18.80
N LEU A 198 -12.23 -24.72 18.09
CA LEU A 198 -11.45 -25.91 17.75
C LEU A 198 -11.01 -26.70 19.00
N ALA A 199 -10.62 -26.01 20.08
CA ALA A 199 -10.21 -26.66 21.33
C ALA A 199 -11.37 -27.37 22.03
N GLU A 200 -12.55 -26.77 22.00
CA GLU A 200 -13.78 -27.36 22.49
C GLU A 200 -14.18 -28.59 21.67
N ALA A 201 -14.16 -28.48 20.34
CA ALA A 201 -14.43 -29.60 19.43
C ALA A 201 -13.47 -30.78 19.62
N ALA A 202 -12.18 -30.51 19.84
CA ALA A 202 -11.20 -31.55 20.12
C ALA A 202 -11.46 -32.23 21.47
N ALA A 203 -11.77 -31.45 22.51
CA ALA A 203 -12.09 -31.98 23.84
C ALA A 203 -13.34 -32.87 23.86
N LEU A 204 -14.36 -32.55 23.04
CA LEU A 204 -15.57 -33.37 22.90
C LEU A 204 -15.29 -34.74 22.24
N GLN A 205 -14.24 -34.84 21.43
CA GLN A 205 -13.86 -36.08 20.74
C GLN A 205 -12.74 -36.83 21.47
N ASP A 206 -12.48 -36.50 22.74
CA ASP A 206 -11.33 -36.99 23.52
C ASP A 206 -9.98 -36.89 22.77
N ALA A 207 -9.88 -35.90 21.86
CA ALA A 207 -8.74 -35.66 21.01
C ALA A 207 -8.01 -34.37 21.41
N GLU A 208 -6.71 -34.31 21.15
CA GLU A 208 -5.97 -33.06 21.22
C GLU A 208 -5.97 -32.38 19.86
N LEU A 209 -5.99 -31.04 19.84
CA LEU A 209 -5.78 -30.29 18.60
C LEU A 209 -4.46 -30.72 17.95
N PRO A 210 -4.45 -31.00 16.64
CA PRO A 210 -3.23 -31.25 15.91
C PRO A 210 -2.21 -30.12 16.11
N SER A 211 -0.94 -30.46 16.36
CA SER A 211 0.11 -29.45 16.58
C SER A 211 0.26 -28.51 15.39
N GLU A 212 0.02 -29.00 14.17
CA GLU A 212 0.08 -28.23 12.93
C GLU A 212 -0.98 -27.13 12.87
N MET A 213 -2.19 -27.42 13.37
CA MET A 213 -3.30 -26.46 13.40
C MET A 213 -3.06 -25.36 14.45
N ARG A 214 -2.52 -25.72 15.62
CA ARG A 214 -2.11 -24.76 16.65
C ARG A 214 -0.98 -23.85 16.17
N GLU A 215 0.01 -24.42 15.47
CA GLU A 215 1.14 -23.66 14.94
C GLU A 215 0.67 -22.66 13.87
N ALA A 216 -0.18 -23.09 12.94
CA ALA A 216 -0.76 -22.21 11.91
C ALA A 216 -1.59 -21.07 12.51
N LEU A 217 -2.45 -21.35 13.50
CA LEU A 217 -3.22 -20.31 14.22
C LEU A 217 -2.30 -19.33 14.97
N ALA A 218 -1.25 -19.82 15.63
CA ALA A 218 -0.29 -18.98 16.34
C ALA A 218 0.55 -18.12 15.39
N GLU A 219 0.86 -18.60 14.19
CA GLU A 219 1.60 -17.84 13.17
C GLU A 219 0.73 -16.72 12.59
N LEU A 220 -0.56 -17.01 12.35
CA LEU A 220 -1.55 -16.01 11.96
C LEU A 220 -1.73 -14.92 13.03
N GLN A 221 -1.88 -15.30 14.31
CA GLN A 221 -2.01 -14.33 15.41
C GLN A 221 -0.77 -13.43 15.58
N GLN A 222 0.42 -13.92 15.25
CA GLN A 222 1.66 -13.12 15.37
C GLN A 222 1.76 -12.00 14.35
N GLY A 223 1.00 -12.04 13.24
CA GLY A 223 1.00 -10.99 12.21
C GLY A 223 2.37 -10.77 11.53
N LEU A 224 3.27 -11.76 11.59
CA LEU A 224 4.60 -11.70 10.99
C LEU A 224 4.64 -12.26 9.55
N LEU A 225 3.49 -12.67 9.03
CA LEU A 225 3.32 -13.29 7.71
C LEU A 225 3.11 -12.23 6.63
N THR A 226 3.61 -12.52 5.42
CA THR A 226 3.17 -11.78 4.23
C THR A 226 1.74 -12.18 3.85
N ARG A 227 1.06 -11.39 3.03
CA ARG A 227 -0.32 -11.68 2.62
C ARG A 227 -0.45 -13.05 1.96
N GLU A 228 0.47 -13.40 1.07
CA GLU A 228 0.45 -14.69 0.40
C GLU A 228 0.67 -15.84 1.38
N GLN A 229 1.53 -15.63 2.38
CA GLN A 229 1.76 -16.62 3.43
C GLN A 229 0.55 -16.76 4.37
N ALA A 230 -0.08 -15.65 4.74
CA ALA A 230 -1.29 -15.66 5.57
C ALA A 230 -2.45 -16.38 4.87
N LEU A 231 -2.68 -16.10 3.58
CA LEU A 231 -3.69 -16.81 2.80
C LEU A 231 -3.37 -18.30 2.65
N ALA A 232 -2.10 -18.66 2.45
CA ALA A 232 -1.69 -20.05 2.37
C ALA A 232 -1.89 -20.82 3.70
N GLU A 233 -1.61 -20.20 4.85
CA GLU A 233 -1.89 -20.82 6.14
C GLU A 233 -3.39 -20.95 6.43
N LEU A 234 -4.21 -19.99 6.00
CA LEU A 234 -5.68 -20.09 6.10
C LEU A 234 -6.24 -21.22 5.24
N GLU A 235 -5.82 -21.32 3.98
CA GLU A 235 -6.25 -22.41 3.08
C GLU A 235 -5.83 -23.79 3.63
N LYS A 236 -4.63 -23.86 4.22
CA LYS A 236 -4.15 -25.08 4.87
C LYS A 236 -4.99 -25.45 6.09
N LEU A 237 -5.40 -24.48 6.90
CA LEU A 237 -6.29 -24.69 8.05
C LEU A 237 -7.67 -25.17 7.59
N GLU A 238 -8.24 -24.53 6.57
CA GLU A 238 -9.53 -24.88 5.99
C GLU A 238 -9.51 -26.31 5.42
N ALA A 239 -8.45 -26.69 4.69
CA ALA A 239 -8.29 -28.05 4.19
C ALA A 239 -8.18 -29.11 5.30
N MET A 240 -7.71 -28.75 6.49
CA MET A 240 -7.71 -29.64 7.67
C MET A 240 -9.08 -29.72 8.34
N LEU A 241 -9.98 -28.77 8.09
CA LEU A 241 -11.33 -28.67 8.64
C LEU A 241 -12.39 -29.30 7.73
N ASP A 242 -12.20 -29.24 6.40
CA ASP A 242 -13.15 -29.67 5.36
C ASP A 242 -13.37 -31.19 5.26
N THR A 243 -12.68 -31.98 6.08
CA THR A 243 -12.94 -33.42 6.14
C THR A 243 -14.11 -33.68 7.09
N LEU A 244 -15.36 -33.70 6.58
CA LEU A 244 -16.44 -34.66 6.91
C LEU A 244 -17.81 -34.16 6.41
N ASP A 245 -18.55 -35.06 5.77
CA ASP A 245 -19.89 -34.81 5.24
C ASP A 245 -20.93 -35.23 6.28
N SER A 246 -21.61 -34.27 6.91
CA SER A 246 -22.66 -34.50 7.93
C SER A 246 -23.94 -35.12 7.36
N THR A 247 -23.96 -35.39 6.05
CA THR A 247 -25.15 -35.81 5.29
C THR A 247 -25.54 -37.27 5.56
N GLU A 248 -24.55 -38.15 5.68
CA GLU A 248 -24.75 -39.61 5.79
C GLU A 248 -25.39 -40.02 7.14
N LEU A 249 -24.92 -39.42 8.25
CA LEU A 249 -25.50 -39.60 9.58
C LEU A 249 -26.96 -39.12 9.63
N ASN A 250 -27.25 -37.97 9.00
CA ASN A 250 -28.60 -37.41 8.96
C ASN A 250 -29.56 -38.31 8.18
N ASP A 251 -29.12 -38.87 7.04
CA ASP A 251 -29.94 -39.79 6.24
C ASP A 251 -30.21 -41.10 7.02
N LEU A 252 -29.24 -41.59 7.78
CA LEU A 252 -29.42 -42.74 8.68
C LEU A 252 -30.43 -42.42 9.78
N MET A 253 -30.36 -41.26 10.43
CA MET A 253 -31.33 -40.85 11.46
C MET A 253 -32.76 -40.80 10.93
N ASP A 254 -32.95 -40.23 9.74
CA ASP A 254 -34.25 -40.15 9.09
C ASP A 254 -34.77 -41.56 8.73
N SER A 255 -33.89 -42.48 8.32
CA SER A 255 -34.25 -43.88 8.05
C SER A 255 -34.63 -44.63 9.33
N MET A 256 -33.92 -44.38 10.43
CA MET A 256 -34.21 -44.93 11.75
C MET A 256 -35.58 -44.46 12.26
N ALA A 257 -35.85 -43.16 12.17
CA ALA A 257 -37.13 -42.57 12.55
C ALA A 257 -38.29 -43.18 11.74
N GLU A 258 -38.13 -43.30 10.42
CA GLU A 258 -39.14 -43.89 9.53
C GLU A 258 -39.38 -45.38 9.86
N ALA A 259 -38.33 -46.16 10.10
CA ALA A 259 -38.47 -47.58 10.44
C ALA A 259 -39.17 -47.78 11.80
N LEU A 260 -38.94 -46.87 12.75
CA LEU A 260 -39.53 -46.90 14.09
C LEU A 260 -41.01 -46.49 14.12
N THR A 261 -41.56 -45.88 13.07
CA THR A 261 -43.01 -45.53 12.97
C THR A 261 -43.95 -46.72 13.14
N SER A 262 -43.44 -47.94 12.94
CA SER A 262 -44.16 -49.19 13.15
C SER A 262 -44.22 -49.66 14.62
N THR A 263 -43.53 -48.97 15.52
CA THR A 263 -43.43 -49.22 16.97
C THR A 263 -44.13 -48.11 17.76
N ASP A 264 -44.67 -48.39 18.95
CA ASP A 264 -45.23 -47.39 19.89
C ASP A 264 -44.10 -46.61 20.60
N ALA A 265 -43.18 -46.01 19.83
CA ALA A 265 -41.99 -45.29 20.31
C ALA A 265 -41.96 -43.82 19.83
N GLU A 266 -43.09 -43.12 19.97
CA GLU A 266 -43.30 -41.75 19.44
C GLU A 266 -42.20 -40.76 19.90
N SER A 267 -41.81 -40.77 21.17
CA SER A 267 -40.74 -39.89 21.70
C SER A 267 -39.37 -40.16 21.09
N LEU A 268 -39.05 -41.42 20.77
CA LEU A 268 -37.78 -41.80 20.15
C LEU A 268 -37.75 -41.38 18.67
N ILE A 269 -38.88 -41.53 17.96
CA ILE A 269 -39.05 -41.08 16.58
C ILE A 269 -38.88 -39.55 16.51
N ASP A 270 -39.52 -38.81 17.42
CA ASP A 270 -39.40 -37.35 17.49
C ASP A 270 -37.93 -36.93 17.74
N ALA A 271 -37.23 -37.59 18.67
CA ALA A 271 -35.83 -37.28 18.97
C ALA A 271 -34.90 -37.54 17.77
N LEU A 272 -35.09 -38.64 17.05
CA LEU A 272 -34.32 -38.97 15.84
C LEU A 272 -34.66 -38.01 14.68
N SER A 273 -35.92 -37.64 14.52
CA SER A 273 -36.37 -36.67 13.50
C SER A 273 -35.85 -35.25 13.78
N ASP A 274 -35.76 -34.88 15.07
CA ASP A 274 -35.15 -33.63 15.53
C ASP A 274 -33.62 -33.67 15.49
N ARG A 275 -33.02 -34.83 15.13
CA ARG A 275 -31.57 -35.08 15.09
C ARG A 275 -30.88 -34.89 16.43
N ASP A 276 -31.63 -35.07 17.51
CA ASP A 276 -31.14 -34.93 18.89
C ASP A 276 -30.77 -36.32 19.42
N LEU A 277 -29.52 -36.72 19.17
CA LEU A 277 -28.98 -38.02 19.58
C LEU A 277 -28.95 -38.20 21.10
N ASP A 278 -28.71 -37.13 21.85
CA ASP A 278 -28.74 -37.16 23.31
C ASP A 278 -30.14 -37.50 23.82
N ARG A 279 -31.18 -36.88 23.24
CA ARG A 279 -32.57 -37.26 23.54
C ARG A 279 -32.90 -38.66 23.05
N ALA A 280 -32.42 -39.06 21.88
CA ALA A 280 -32.67 -40.39 21.34
C ALA A 280 -32.10 -41.48 22.25
N ALA A 281 -30.87 -41.31 22.77
CA ALA A 281 -30.25 -42.21 23.73
C ALA A 281 -31.06 -42.33 25.03
N GLU A 282 -31.54 -41.21 25.58
CA GLU A 282 -32.37 -41.19 26.79
C GLU A 282 -33.73 -41.88 26.58
N GLU A 283 -34.40 -41.64 25.45
CA GLU A 283 -35.65 -42.31 25.12
C GLU A 283 -35.45 -43.81 24.86
N LEU A 284 -34.32 -44.22 24.29
CA LEU A 284 -33.92 -45.63 24.16
C LEU A 284 -33.78 -46.32 25.52
N ARG A 285 -33.16 -45.65 26.51
CA ARG A 285 -33.05 -46.19 27.89
C ARG A 285 -34.42 -46.35 28.54
N LYS A 286 -35.31 -45.38 28.38
CA LYS A 286 -36.70 -45.45 28.89
C LYS A 286 -37.47 -46.60 28.24
N LEU A 287 -37.39 -46.71 26.92
CA LEU A 287 -38.03 -47.78 26.15
C LEU A 287 -37.54 -49.15 26.63
N SER A 288 -36.24 -49.32 26.88
CA SER A 288 -35.69 -50.59 27.42
C SER A 288 -36.26 -51.01 28.78
N THR A 289 -36.83 -50.07 29.54
CA THR A 289 -37.37 -50.32 30.88
C THR A 289 -38.87 -50.61 30.85
N GLU A 290 -39.63 -49.97 29.97
CA GLU A 290 -41.10 -49.96 29.97
C GLU A 290 -41.75 -50.85 28.89
N MET A 291 -40.95 -51.57 28.09
CA MET A 291 -41.41 -52.31 26.91
C MET A 291 -42.12 -53.65 27.21
N SER A 292 -43.27 -53.86 26.56
CA SER A 292 -44.03 -55.11 26.52
C SER A 292 -43.44 -56.13 25.53
N ASP A 293 -43.80 -57.42 25.68
CA ASP A 293 -43.28 -58.49 24.82
C ASP A 293 -43.60 -58.30 23.32
N ALA A 294 -44.74 -57.66 22.98
CA ALA A 294 -45.13 -57.40 21.59
C ALA A 294 -44.30 -56.26 20.97
N GLU A 295 -44.00 -55.22 21.74
CA GLU A 295 -43.13 -54.12 21.30
C GLU A 295 -41.68 -54.59 21.13
N ARG A 296 -41.22 -55.58 21.93
CA ARG A 296 -39.88 -56.17 21.74
C ARG A 296 -39.70 -56.83 20.39
N GLU A 297 -40.70 -57.57 19.92
CA GLU A 297 -40.64 -58.30 18.65
C GLU A 297 -40.65 -57.34 17.45
N GLN A 298 -41.40 -56.23 17.55
CA GLN A 298 -41.40 -55.18 16.54
C GLN A 298 -40.07 -54.43 16.51
N LEU A 299 -39.58 -54.03 17.68
CA LEU A 299 -38.32 -53.28 17.80
C LEU A 299 -37.12 -54.13 17.34
N GLN A 300 -37.13 -55.43 17.61
CA GLN A 300 -36.12 -56.35 17.07
C GLN A 300 -36.03 -56.27 15.54
N ALA A 301 -37.14 -56.39 14.84
CA ALA A 301 -37.15 -56.40 13.37
C ALA A 301 -36.69 -55.05 12.79
N VAL A 302 -37.05 -53.96 13.46
CA VAL A 302 -36.62 -52.60 13.08
C VAL A 302 -35.11 -52.42 13.30
N LEU A 303 -34.57 -52.83 14.45
CA LEU A 303 -33.15 -52.74 14.75
C LEU A 303 -32.30 -53.58 13.79
N GLU A 304 -32.76 -54.78 13.42
CA GLU A 304 -32.09 -55.64 12.44
C GLU A 304 -32.07 -54.99 11.04
N GLN A 305 -33.17 -54.37 10.62
CA GLN A 305 -33.24 -53.64 9.35
C GLN A 305 -32.31 -52.41 9.33
N ILE A 306 -32.24 -51.66 10.43
CA ILE A 306 -31.35 -50.50 10.54
C ILE A 306 -29.89 -50.95 10.59
N ALA A 307 -29.58 -52.04 11.30
CA ALA A 307 -28.22 -52.58 11.36
C ALA A 307 -27.68 -52.91 9.95
N GLU A 308 -28.49 -53.51 9.08
CA GLU A 308 -28.12 -53.78 7.67
C GLU A 308 -27.86 -52.49 6.87
N GLN A 309 -28.53 -51.38 7.19
CA GLN A 309 -28.31 -50.10 6.52
C GLN A 309 -27.07 -49.37 7.05
N ALA A 310 -26.79 -49.51 8.35
CA ALA A 310 -25.64 -48.89 9.01
C ALA A 310 -24.32 -49.65 8.77
N GLU A 311 -24.35 -50.89 8.28
CA GLU A 311 -23.17 -51.77 8.14
C GLU A 311 -22.06 -51.17 7.27
N ASP A 312 -22.41 -50.42 6.23
CA ASP A 312 -21.45 -49.86 5.27
C ASP A 312 -20.77 -48.57 5.77
N GLU A 313 -21.46 -47.73 6.56
CA GLU A 313 -21.00 -46.39 6.95
C GLU A 313 -20.69 -46.24 8.45
N PHE A 314 -21.37 -47.02 9.31
CA PHE A 314 -21.26 -46.94 10.78
C PHE A 314 -21.15 -48.34 11.40
N GLU A 315 -20.01 -49.01 11.16
CA GLU A 315 -19.76 -50.42 11.55
C GLU A 315 -20.00 -50.68 13.06
N GLU A 316 -19.52 -49.79 13.95
CA GLU A 316 -19.72 -49.93 15.42
C GLU A 316 -21.20 -49.75 15.83
N LEU A 317 -21.92 -48.82 15.19
CA LEU A 317 -23.35 -48.63 15.41
C LEU A 317 -24.15 -49.84 14.89
N ALA A 318 -23.81 -50.37 13.72
CA ALA A 318 -24.43 -51.55 13.14
C ALA A 318 -24.23 -52.80 14.02
N GLU A 319 -23.03 -53.00 14.56
CA GLU A 319 -22.75 -54.10 15.50
C GLU A 319 -23.61 -53.97 16.76
N ASN A 320 -23.67 -52.77 17.36
CA ASN A 320 -24.49 -52.52 18.56
C ASN A 320 -25.99 -52.68 18.30
N LEU A 321 -26.48 -52.26 17.12
CA LEU A 321 -27.87 -52.46 16.69
C LEU A 321 -28.21 -53.95 16.50
N ALA A 322 -27.33 -54.71 15.85
CA ALA A 322 -27.49 -56.15 15.64
C ALA A 322 -27.44 -56.93 16.97
N ASP A 323 -26.52 -56.56 17.88
CA ASP A 323 -26.43 -57.12 19.22
C ASP A 323 -27.72 -56.86 20.00
N ALA A 324 -28.26 -55.63 19.95
CA ALA A 324 -29.52 -55.29 20.60
C ALA A 324 -30.69 -56.10 20.05
N ALA A 325 -30.80 -56.26 18.73
CA ALA A 325 -31.80 -57.12 18.10
C ALA A 325 -31.67 -58.59 18.55
N GLU A 326 -30.45 -59.15 18.58
CA GLU A 326 -30.22 -60.54 18.97
C GLU A 326 -30.59 -60.81 20.44
N GLN A 327 -30.27 -59.89 21.36
CA GLN A 327 -30.62 -60.04 22.77
C GLN A 327 -32.13 -59.88 23.02
N LEU A 328 -32.79 -59.00 22.26
CA LEU A 328 -34.26 -58.90 22.27
C LEU A 328 -34.91 -60.22 21.80
N ALA A 329 -34.37 -60.86 20.77
CA ALA A 329 -34.86 -62.14 20.25
C ALA A 329 -34.71 -63.31 21.25
N LYS A 330 -33.65 -63.30 22.06
CA LYS A 330 -33.38 -64.32 23.10
C LYS A 330 -34.34 -64.22 24.29
N GLY A 331 -35.00 -63.07 24.47
CA GLY A 331 -36.00 -62.84 25.52
C GLY A 331 -35.42 -62.72 26.93
N ASP A 332 -34.11 -62.51 27.07
CA ASP A 332 -33.46 -62.23 28.35
C ASP A 332 -33.50 -60.71 28.62
N GLU A 333 -34.40 -60.28 29.50
CA GLU A 333 -34.66 -58.87 29.79
C GLU A 333 -33.41 -58.13 30.30
N GLU A 334 -32.52 -58.81 31.02
CA GLU A 334 -31.30 -58.20 31.55
C GLU A 334 -30.25 -58.00 30.45
N GLN A 335 -30.10 -58.98 29.56
CA GLN A 335 -29.17 -58.89 28.42
C GLN A 335 -29.66 -57.89 27.36
N ALA A 336 -30.96 -57.85 27.10
CA ALA A 336 -31.57 -56.88 26.21
C ALA A 336 -31.36 -55.44 26.72
N ARG A 337 -31.54 -55.21 28.03
CA ARG A 337 -31.24 -53.90 28.64
C ARG A 337 -29.77 -53.51 28.52
N GLN A 338 -28.85 -54.46 28.73
CA GLN A 338 -27.42 -54.19 28.55
C GLN A 338 -27.05 -53.85 27.11
N ALA A 339 -27.65 -54.53 26.12
CA ALA A 339 -27.41 -54.22 24.72
C ALA A 339 -28.01 -52.86 24.31
N MET A 340 -29.21 -52.53 24.79
CA MET A 340 -29.82 -51.21 24.57
C MET A 340 -29.05 -50.08 25.25
N GLU A 341 -28.47 -50.33 26.43
CA GLU A 341 -27.61 -49.36 27.12
C GLU A 341 -26.33 -49.08 26.33
N LYS A 342 -25.72 -50.11 25.71
CA LYS A 342 -24.58 -49.92 24.81
C LYS A 342 -24.96 -49.10 23.58
N LEU A 343 -26.12 -49.39 22.97
CA LEU A 343 -26.61 -48.63 21.84
C LEU A 343 -26.86 -47.16 22.21
N ALA A 344 -27.45 -46.89 23.39
CA ALA A 344 -27.63 -45.53 23.89
C ALA A 344 -26.28 -44.80 24.09
N GLN A 345 -25.27 -45.50 24.62
CA GLN A 345 -23.91 -44.94 24.75
C GLN A 345 -23.26 -44.64 23.39
N GLU A 346 -23.49 -45.49 22.40
CA GLU A 346 -23.01 -45.26 21.02
C GLU A 346 -23.65 -44.02 20.40
N LEU A 347 -24.96 -43.83 20.59
CA LEU A 347 -25.66 -42.63 20.13
C LEU A 347 -25.16 -41.36 20.83
N GLU A 348 -24.88 -41.42 22.14
CA GLU A 348 -24.25 -40.29 22.87
C GLU A 348 -22.84 -39.99 22.35
N GLN A 349 -22.07 -41.02 21.98
CA GLN A 349 -20.74 -40.84 21.41
C GLN A 349 -20.83 -40.21 20.02
N LEU A 350 -21.81 -40.62 19.20
CA LEU A 350 -22.11 -39.97 17.92
C LEU A 350 -22.61 -38.53 18.12
N ALA A 351 -23.37 -38.24 19.18
CA ALA A 351 -23.82 -36.89 19.53
C ALA A 351 -22.63 -35.97 19.82
N GLN A 352 -21.68 -36.44 20.62
CA GLN A 352 -20.44 -35.70 20.93
C GLN A 352 -19.58 -35.48 19.69
N GLN A 353 -19.52 -36.47 18.78
CA GLN A 353 -18.83 -36.32 17.51
C GLN A 353 -19.50 -35.27 16.62
N GLN A 354 -20.83 -35.32 16.47
CA GLN A 354 -21.62 -34.37 15.70
C GLN A 354 -21.45 -32.94 16.24
N GLN A 355 -21.58 -32.74 17.55
CA GLN A 355 -21.36 -31.44 18.17
C GLN A 355 -19.93 -30.91 17.92
N GLY A 356 -18.93 -31.79 18.00
CA GLY A 356 -17.56 -31.43 17.66
C GLY A 356 -17.39 -31.06 16.18
N GLN A 357 -18.17 -31.65 15.26
CA GLN A 357 -18.16 -31.31 13.84
C GLN A 357 -18.84 -29.96 13.59
N GLU A 358 -20.00 -29.69 14.18
CA GLU A 358 -20.69 -28.38 14.06
C GLU A 358 -19.81 -27.22 14.52
N ILE A 359 -19.06 -27.42 15.62
CA ILE A 359 -18.12 -26.41 16.12
C ILE A 359 -16.94 -26.21 15.14
N ARG A 360 -16.49 -27.27 14.45
CA ARG A 360 -15.45 -27.16 13.40
C ARG A 360 -15.98 -26.43 12.17
N GLU A 361 -17.22 -26.69 11.75
CA GLU A 361 -17.85 -25.96 10.64
C GLU A 361 -17.99 -24.46 10.99
N ALA A 362 -18.41 -24.12 12.21
CA ALA A 362 -18.46 -22.74 12.68
C ALA A 362 -17.07 -22.09 12.70
N ALA A 363 -16.04 -22.84 13.08
CA ALA A 363 -14.65 -22.39 13.02
C ALA A 363 -14.17 -22.16 11.58
N ALA A 364 -14.52 -23.03 10.63
CA ALA A 364 -14.21 -22.89 9.22
C ALA A 364 -14.86 -21.63 8.62
N GLN A 365 -16.13 -21.35 8.94
CA GLN A 365 -16.80 -20.12 8.53
C GLN A 365 -16.11 -18.86 9.08
N GLY A 366 -15.58 -18.92 10.30
CA GLY A 366 -14.78 -17.84 10.88
C GLY A 366 -13.47 -17.59 10.12
N LEU A 367 -12.81 -18.65 9.65
CA LEU A 367 -11.61 -18.56 8.82
C LEU A 367 -11.92 -18.00 7.41
N GLU A 368 -13.03 -18.40 6.80
CA GLU A 368 -13.48 -17.90 5.50
C GLU A 368 -13.75 -16.39 5.52
N GLN A 369 -14.42 -15.90 6.58
CA GLN A 369 -14.64 -14.46 6.77
C GLN A 369 -13.33 -13.67 6.83
N LEU A 370 -12.31 -14.24 7.49
CA LEU A 370 -11.00 -13.62 7.61
C LEU A 370 -10.23 -13.66 6.28
N GLN A 371 -10.36 -14.74 5.50
CA GLN A 371 -9.85 -14.82 4.13
C GLN A 371 -10.49 -13.77 3.22
N GLN A 372 -11.80 -13.54 3.34
CA GLN A 372 -12.53 -12.53 2.57
C GLN A 372 -12.08 -11.11 2.93
N ALA A 373 -11.94 -10.80 4.23
CA ALA A 373 -11.42 -9.52 4.70
C ALA A 373 -10.00 -9.24 4.18
N LEU A 374 -9.13 -10.27 4.19
CA LEU A 374 -7.79 -10.21 3.61
C LEU A 374 -7.79 -10.06 2.09
N SER A 375 -8.85 -10.44 1.40
CA SER A 375 -8.93 -10.33 -0.07
C SER A 375 -9.44 -8.94 -0.50
N ASP A 376 -10.42 -8.38 0.23
CA ASP A 376 -11.03 -7.08 -0.08
C ASP A 376 -10.09 -5.89 0.10
N ASP A 377 -9.19 -5.95 1.09
CA ASP A 377 -8.18 -4.92 1.31
C ASP A 377 -7.20 -4.80 0.11
N SER A 378 -7.10 -5.84 -0.73
CA SER A 378 -6.24 -5.84 -1.93
C SER A 378 -6.79 -4.93 -3.02
N ASN A 379 -8.10 -4.94 -3.22
CA ASN A 379 -8.75 -4.11 -4.23
C ASN A 379 -8.66 -2.63 -3.89
N GLN A 380 -8.65 -2.27 -2.60
CA GLN A 380 -8.50 -0.88 -2.16
C GLN A 380 -7.05 -0.37 -2.30
N LEU A 381 -6.05 -1.18 -1.98
CA LEU A 381 -4.64 -0.82 -2.15
C LEU A 381 -4.21 -0.71 -3.63
N GLN A 382 -4.76 -1.54 -4.52
CA GLN A 382 -4.54 -1.39 -5.96
C GLN A 382 -5.26 -0.17 -6.55
N ALA A 383 -6.49 0.13 -6.13
CA ALA A 383 -7.20 1.33 -6.55
C ALA A 383 -6.49 2.63 -6.11
N ALA A 384 -5.92 2.67 -4.90
CA ALA A 384 -5.16 3.82 -4.41
C ALA A 384 -3.82 4.04 -5.15
N THR A 385 -3.22 2.97 -5.67
CA THR A 385 -1.95 3.03 -6.41
C THR A 385 -2.16 3.51 -7.86
N ASP A 386 -3.29 3.20 -8.47
CA ASP A 386 -3.64 3.68 -9.82
C ASP A 386 -4.17 5.13 -9.83
N GLU A 387 -4.81 5.61 -8.76
CA GLU A 387 -5.27 7.02 -8.68
C GLU A 387 -4.13 8.03 -8.48
N THR A 388 -2.96 7.63 -7.96
CA THR A 388 -1.81 8.55 -7.82
C THR A 388 -0.96 8.70 -9.09
N ALA A 389 -1.25 7.94 -10.15
CA ALA A 389 -0.56 8.05 -11.44
C ALA A 389 -1.21 9.03 -12.43
N SER A 390 -2.39 9.58 -12.12
CA SER A 390 -3.14 10.49 -13.00
C SER A 390 -3.30 11.88 -12.37
N GLY A 391 -2.21 12.65 -12.32
CA GLY A 391 -2.29 14.08 -12.01
C GLY A 391 -2.46 14.92 -13.27
N ASP A 392 -3.63 15.54 -13.47
CA ASP A 392 -3.75 16.99 -13.70
C ASP A 392 -5.23 17.49 -13.70
N GLN A 393 -5.46 18.54 -12.90
CA GLN A 393 -6.39 19.67 -13.07
C GLN A 393 -7.43 19.97 -11.97
N ALA A 394 -7.35 21.26 -11.58
CA ALA A 394 -8.36 22.14 -11.04
C ALA A 394 -8.39 22.40 -9.52
N ALA A 395 -7.68 23.47 -9.18
CA ALA A 395 -7.84 24.35 -8.03
C ALA A 395 -9.30 24.78 -7.75
N ALA A 396 -9.64 24.95 -6.46
CA ALA A 396 -10.01 26.25 -5.85
C ALA A 396 -10.62 26.05 -4.46
N GLY A 397 -10.16 26.82 -3.47
CA GLY A 397 -10.90 26.98 -2.20
C GLY A 397 -10.03 27.23 -0.98
N MET A 398 -9.45 28.44 -0.85
CA MET A 398 -9.05 28.96 0.46
C MET A 398 -10.29 29.53 1.18
N PRO A 399 -10.32 29.50 2.52
CA PRO A 399 -10.78 30.68 3.24
C PRO A 399 -9.78 31.19 4.29
N GLN A 400 -9.78 32.52 4.37
CA GLN A 400 -9.04 33.47 5.22
C GLN A 400 -9.69 33.56 6.63
N PRO A 401 -8.99 34.06 7.67
CA PRO A 401 -9.42 33.97 9.08
C PRO A 401 -10.07 35.26 9.65
N GLY A 402 -10.81 35.12 10.76
CA GLY A 402 -11.33 36.18 11.66
C GLY A 402 -12.70 35.77 12.25
N THR A 403 -13.13 36.04 13.48
CA THR A 403 -12.66 36.83 14.64
C THR A 403 -13.58 36.50 15.84
N GLN A 404 -13.06 36.66 17.07
CA GLN A 404 -13.66 36.87 18.42
C GLN A 404 -15.18 37.20 18.48
N ASP A 405 -16.01 36.82 19.46
CA ASP A 405 -15.87 36.83 20.94
C ASP A 405 -17.17 36.23 21.62
N PRO A 406 -17.45 36.29 22.96
CA PRO A 406 -17.80 35.14 23.81
C PRO A 406 -19.23 35.19 24.44
N ASP A 407 -19.44 34.41 25.51
CA ASP A 407 -20.57 34.32 26.48
C ASP A 407 -21.70 33.29 26.23
N SER A 408 -21.72 32.22 27.04
CA SER A 408 -22.60 32.09 28.24
C SER A 408 -23.04 30.66 28.58
N LEU A 409 -22.58 30.20 29.76
CA LEU A 409 -23.28 29.48 30.85
C LEU A 409 -24.44 28.48 30.56
N SER A 410 -24.28 27.23 31.03
CA SER A 410 -25.03 26.59 32.16
C SER A 410 -24.82 25.06 32.14
N MET A 411 -24.12 24.50 33.14
CA MET A 411 -24.62 23.90 34.40
C MET A 411 -25.43 22.60 34.23
N GLN A 412 -24.92 21.53 34.86
CA GLN A 412 -25.60 20.57 35.77
C GLN A 412 -25.14 19.12 35.50
N ALA A 413 -24.06 18.63 36.13
CA ALA A 413 -23.98 18.06 37.49
C ALA A 413 -24.80 16.76 37.71
N ALA A 414 -24.10 15.62 37.83
CA ALA A 414 -24.32 14.61 38.87
C ALA A 414 -23.24 13.49 38.82
N GLU A 415 -22.27 13.59 39.72
CA GLU A 415 -21.49 12.46 40.26
C GLU A 415 -22.35 11.62 41.22
N ALA A 416 -22.23 10.30 41.15
CA ALA A 416 -22.31 9.33 42.25
C ALA A 416 -21.93 7.95 41.67
N GLY A 417 -21.05 7.13 42.22
CA GLY A 417 -20.22 7.20 43.40
C GLY A 417 -19.22 6.04 43.38
N ALA A 418 -18.08 6.23 44.06
CA ALA A 418 -17.02 5.25 44.23
C ALA A 418 -17.15 4.50 45.57
N GLN A 419 -16.58 3.28 45.63
CA GLN A 419 -15.74 2.66 46.68
C GLN A 419 -15.87 1.12 46.62
N SER A 420 -14.79 0.35 46.40
CA SER A 420 -13.86 -0.19 47.43
C SER A 420 -12.66 -0.85 46.70
N ALA A 421 -11.41 -0.40 46.87
CA ALA A 421 -10.37 -0.91 47.78
C ALA A 421 -9.92 -2.37 47.58
N GLU A 422 -8.70 -2.61 47.08
CA GLU A 422 -7.62 -3.30 47.81
C GLU A 422 -6.27 -3.31 47.05
N GLN A 423 -5.22 -3.58 47.82
CA GLN A 423 -3.80 -3.29 47.64
C GLN A 423 -3.05 -4.35 46.80
N GLY A 424 -2.07 -3.90 46.00
CA GLY A 424 -1.07 -4.77 45.38
C GLY A 424 0.11 -3.95 44.85
N GLN A 425 1.05 -3.61 45.74
CA GLN A 425 2.26 -2.86 45.41
C GLN A 425 3.41 -3.84 45.15
N GLY A 426 3.92 -3.85 43.92
CA GLY A 426 5.15 -4.52 43.51
C GLY A 426 6.07 -3.54 42.80
N ASP A 427 7.06 -3.03 43.53
CA ASP A 427 8.16 -2.18 43.07
C ASP A 427 9.25 -3.05 42.44
N LEU A 428 9.61 -2.76 41.19
CA LEU A 428 10.88 -3.15 40.59
C LEU A 428 11.52 -1.93 39.93
N SER A 429 12.15 -1.11 40.75
CA SER A 429 13.13 -0.12 40.32
C SER A 429 14.51 -0.77 40.12
N ALA A 430 15.03 -0.77 38.88
CA ALA A 430 16.47 -0.73 38.59
C ALA A 430 16.74 -0.13 37.19
N PRO A 431 17.86 0.58 37.00
CA PRO A 431 17.82 1.93 36.42
C PRO A 431 18.64 2.10 35.13
N GLY A 432 18.25 3.07 34.29
CA GLY A 432 19.16 3.67 33.31
C GLY A 432 18.51 4.18 32.02
N ALA A 433 18.08 5.45 32.05
CA ALA A 433 18.02 6.45 30.97
C ALA A 433 17.49 6.00 29.59
N GLY A 434 16.46 6.59 29.01
CA GLY A 434 15.86 7.89 29.23
C GLY A 434 15.33 8.36 27.88
N ASP A 435 14.02 8.40 27.74
CA ASP A 435 13.26 9.55 27.24
C ASP A 435 11.78 9.17 27.28
N GLU A 436 11.02 10.08 27.84
CA GLU A 436 9.60 10.02 28.12
C GLU A 436 8.86 10.12 26.78
N ILE A 437 8.21 9.03 26.33
CA ILE A 437 7.25 9.13 25.23
C ILE A 437 6.01 9.81 25.82
N GLU A 438 5.92 11.12 25.61
CA GLU A 438 4.73 11.92 25.86
C GLU A 438 3.63 11.44 24.90
N TYR A 439 2.78 10.53 25.36
CA TYR A 439 1.56 10.18 24.67
C TYR A 439 0.66 11.43 24.65
N GLY A 440 0.46 12.00 23.46
CA GLY A 440 -0.54 13.04 23.24
C GLY A 440 -1.93 12.55 23.66
N ALA A 441 -2.75 13.47 24.20
CA ALA A 441 -4.07 13.13 24.70
C ALA A 441 -4.94 12.46 23.60
N PRO A 442 -5.70 11.41 23.95
CA PRO A 442 -6.56 10.71 23.00
C PRO A 442 -7.64 11.66 22.46
N THR A 443 -7.75 11.78 21.14
CA THR A 443 -8.86 12.48 20.48
C THR A 443 -10.09 11.59 20.53
N THR A 444 -11.05 11.95 21.38
CA THR A 444 -12.42 11.41 21.30
C THR A 444 -13.14 12.10 20.14
N LEU A 445 -13.59 11.32 19.16
CA LEU A 445 -14.40 11.80 18.05
C LEU A 445 -15.86 11.88 18.53
N GLU A 446 -16.32 13.09 18.84
CA GLU A 446 -17.71 13.33 19.23
C GLU A 446 -18.52 13.59 17.95
N VAL A 447 -19.22 12.57 17.47
CA VAL A 447 -20.07 12.66 16.27
C VAL A 447 -21.42 13.23 16.68
N GLU A 448 -21.61 14.53 16.47
CA GLU A 448 -22.96 15.12 16.41
C GLU A 448 -23.56 14.82 15.03
N LEU A 449 -24.48 13.87 14.96
CA LEU A 449 -25.32 13.65 13.79
C LEU A 449 -26.23 14.88 13.60
N LEU A 450 -25.97 15.66 12.55
CA LEU A 450 -26.88 16.69 12.06
C LEU A 450 -28.12 16.00 11.48
N PRO A 451 -29.34 16.22 12.03
CA PRO A 451 -30.55 15.79 11.36
C PRO A 451 -30.77 16.69 10.13
N GLU A 452 -30.55 16.13 8.95
CA GLU A 452 -30.89 16.78 7.68
C GLU A 452 -32.42 16.81 7.53
N ILE A 453 -32.97 18.02 7.55
CA ILE A 453 -34.40 18.27 7.35
C ILE A 453 -34.63 18.29 5.84
N MET A 454 -35.19 17.22 5.28
CA MET A 454 -35.66 17.21 3.90
C MET A 454 -36.90 18.11 3.76
N GLU A 455 -36.82 19.12 2.90
CA GLU A 455 -38.00 19.88 2.43
C GLU A 455 -38.86 18.98 1.54
N LEU A 456 -40.01 18.54 2.08
CA LEU A 456 -41.06 17.94 1.26
C LEU A 456 -41.68 19.02 0.36
N ALA A 457 -41.62 18.80 -0.96
CA ALA A 457 -42.40 19.54 -1.92
C ALA A 457 -43.92 19.39 -1.62
N PRO A 458 -44.73 20.44 -1.81
CA PRO A 458 -46.12 20.44 -1.36
C PRO A 458 -46.98 19.46 -2.17
N GLN A 459 -47.51 18.45 -1.48
CA GLN A 459 -48.61 17.61 -1.95
C GLN A 459 -49.91 18.41 -1.88
N SER A 460 -50.49 18.68 -3.03
CA SER A 460 -51.84 19.23 -3.17
C SER A 460 -52.86 18.10 -3.32
N GLY A 461 -53.78 17.98 -2.36
CA GLY A 461 -55.16 17.55 -2.62
C GLY A 461 -55.59 16.16 -2.12
N ASP A 462 -56.40 16.22 -1.04
CA ASP A 462 -57.51 15.34 -0.62
C ASP A 462 -57.26 13.89 -0.10
N GLU A 463 -57.76 13.69 1.13
CA GLU A 463 -57.77 12.51 2.02
C GLU A 463 -58.56 11.28 1.50
N PRO A 464 -58.73 10.19 2.30
CA PRO A 464 -57.77 9.35 3.02
C PRO A 464 -57.95 7.86 2.65
N GLY A 465 -56.92 7.02 2.81
CA GLY A 465 -57.10 5.58 2.68
C GLY A 465 -55.81 4.79 2.88
N GLU A 466 -55.79 3.96 3.92
CA GLU A 466 -54.76 2.99 4.24
C GLU A 466 -54.53 2.02 3.07
N GLN A 467 -53.29 1.93 2.58
CA GLN A 467 -52.73 0.71 1.98
C GLN A 467 -51.21 0.85 1.89
N LEU A 468 -50.50 0.19 2.80
CA LEU A 468 -49.09 -0.13 2.65
C LEU A 468 -49.00 -1.12 1.49
N VAL A 469 -48.54 -0.64 0.33
CA VAL A 469 -48.21 -1.50 -0.82
C VAL A 469 -46.69 -1.60 -0.85
N ASP A 470 -46.18 -2.77 -0.46
CA ASP A 470 -44.82 -3.21 -0.76
C ASP A 470 -44.74 -3.47 -2.27
N GLU A 471 -44.04 -2.61 -3.01
CA GLU A 471 -43.53 -2.94 -4.35
C GLU A 471 -42.02 -3.14 -4.25
N PRO A 472 -41.48 -4.30 -4.70
CA PRO A 472 -40.05 -4.53 -4.76
C PRO A 472 -39.40 -3.59 -5.79
N SER A 473 -38.22 -3.07 -5.45
CA SER A 473 -37.39 -2.22 -6.29
C SER A 473 -37.11 -2.89 -7.64
N GLN A 474 -37.45 -2.20 -8.73
CA GLN A 474 -37.02 -2.61 -10.07
C GLN A 474 -35.53 -2.31 -10.24
N ALA A 475 -34.77 -3.30 -10.67
CA ALA A 475 -33.38 -3.14 -11.04
C ALA A 475 -33.26 -2.29 -12.31
N GLU A 476 -32.65 -1.11 -12.21
CA GLU A 476 -32.16 -0.38 -13.37
C GLU A 476 -30.79 -0.94 -13.78
N GLU A 477 -30.71 -1.50 -14.99
CA GLU A 477 -29.42 -1.92 -15.58
C GLU A 477 -28.61 -0.70 -16.05
N SER A 478 -27.35 -0.65 -15.63
CA SER A 478 -26.38 0.37 -16.01
C SER A 478 -26.08 0.34 -17.52
N LYS A 479 -26.39 1.44 -18.22
CA LYS A 479 -26.00 1.67 -19.63
C LYS A 479 -24.57 2.21 -19.73
N LEU A 480 -23.58 1.40 -19.37
CA LEU A 480 -22.18 1.70 -19.68
C LEU A 480 -21.59 0.59 -20.53
N GLU A 481 -21.38 0.91 -21.82
CA GLU A 481 -20.82 0.01 -22.82
C GLU A 481 -19.30 -0.12 -22.59
N TYR A 482 -18.88 -1.25 -22.00
CA TYR A 482 -17.47 -1.58 -21.83
C TYR A 482 -16.84 -1.92 -23.19
N LYS A 483 -15.75 -1.24 -23.52
CA LYS A 483 -14.94 -1.52 -24.70
C LYS A 483 -13.65 -2.20 -24.27
N PRO A 484 -13.46 -3.50 -24.54
CA PRO A 484 -12.21 -4.18 -24.21
C PRO A 484 -11.08 -3.61 -25.08
N VAL A 485 -10.02 -3.14 -24.44
CA VAL A 485 -8.76 -2.77 -25.08
C VAL A 485 -7.85 -3.99 -24.98
N GLU A 486 -7.55 -4.61 -26.12
CA GLU A 486 -6.63 -5.75 -26.17
C GLU A 486 -5.21 -5.29 -25.76
N PRO A 487 -4.57 -5.97 -24.80
CA PRO A 487 -3.18 -5.68 -24.45
C PRO A 487 -2.26 -6.34 -25.48
N ASP A 488 -1.43 -5.53 -26.14
CA ASP A 488 -0.42 -5.98 -27.09
C ASP A 488 0.78 -6.56 -26.31
N VAL A 489 0.61 -7.75 -25.74
CA VAL A 489 1.69 -8.49 -25.05
C VAL A 489 2.02 -9.72 -25.88
N THR A 490 3.16 -9.65 -26.55
CA THR A 490 3.70 -10.77 -27.31
C THR A 490 4.15 -11.85 -26.34
N TYR A 491 3.71 -13.10 -26.54
CA TYR A 491 3.94 -14.32 -25.74
C TYR A 491 5.42 -14.77 -25.58
N GLY A 492 6.40 -13.86 -25.67
CA GLY A 492 7.83 -14.15 -25.67
C GLY A 492 8.60 -13.74 -24.40
N GLU A 493 7.99 -13.07 -23.43
CA GLU A 493 8.69 -12.54 -22.25
C GLU A 493 8.39 -13.26 -20.92
N ALA A 494 7.50 -14.26 -20.93
CA ALA A 494 7.20 -15.08 -19.74
C ALA A 494 8.38 -15.99 -19.31
N ASP A 495 9.32 -16.29 -20.21
CA ASP A 495 10.43 -17.22 -19.95
C ASP A 495 11.64 -16.57 -19.24
N LEU A 496 11.63 -15.25 -19.03
CA LEU A 496 12.71 -14.56 -18.29
C LEU A 496 12.44 -14.47 -16.77
N LEU A 497 11.24 -14.84 -16.32
CA LEU A 497 10.89 -14.90 -14.89
C LEU A 497 11.35 -16.20 -14.19
N ASN A 498 11.83 -17.19 -14.95
CA ASN A 498 12.18 -18.52 -14.42
C ASN A 498 13.70 -18.78 -14.28
N ALA A 499 14.54 -17.74 -14.35
CA ALA A 499 15.96 -17.87 -14.03
C ALA A 499 16.18 -17.77 -12.51
N ASN A 500 15.91 -18.87 -11.80
CA ASN A 500 16.30 -19.12 -10.40
C ASN A 500 17.83 -19.13 -10.23
N THR A 501 18.46 -17.97 -10.43
CA THR A 501 19.89 -17.77 -10.19
C THR A 501 20.02 -16.98 -8.90
N ILE A 502 20.36 -17.70 -7.81
CA ILE A 502 20.76 -17.09 -6.53
C ILE A 502 21.75 -15.95 -6.82
N PRO A 503 21.42 -14.69 -6.49
CA PRO A 503 22.32 -13.57 -6.73
C PRO A 503 23.65 -13.81 -6.01
N LEU A 504 24.77 -13.49 -6.66
CA LEU A 504 26.13 -13.80 -6.19
C LEU A 504 26.42 -13.31 -4.76
N SER A 505 25.74 -12.25 -4.30
CA SER A 505 25.83 -11.70 -2.95
C SER A 505 25.28 -12.63 -1.87
N TYR A 506 24.23 -13.40 -2.15
CA TYR A 506 23.58 -14.28 -1.17
C TYR A 506 24.22 -15.65 -1.09
N ARG A 507 25.06 -16.02 -2.06
CA ARG A 507 25.73 -17.32 -2.11
C ARG A 507 26.64 -17.54 -0.90
N GLU A 508 27.24 -16.48 -0.37
CA GLU A 508 28.12 -16.55 0.80
C GLU A 508 27.33 -16.59 2.12
N LEU A 509 26.18 -15.91 2.17
CA LEU A 509 25.27 -15.90 3.32
C LEU A 509 24.58 -17.28 3.48
N ILE A 510 24.06 -17.83 2.38
CA ILE A 510 23.45 -19.17 2.33
C ILE A 510 24.48 -20.24 2.71
N LYS A 511 25.71 -20.12 2.20
CA LYS A 511 26.80 -21.05 2.56
C LYS A 511 27.16 -20.99 4.05
N ARG A 512 27.14 -19.82 4.68
CA ARG A 512 27.34 -19.67 6.13
C ARG A 512 26.18 -20.20 6.94
N TYR A 513 24.94 -19.98 6.49
CA TYR A 513 23.74 -20.52 7.15
C TYR A 513 23.77 -22.05 7.18
N PHE A 514 24.01 -22.71 6.03
CA PHE A 514 24.08 -24.17 6.00
C PHE A 514 25.34 -24.75 6.67
N GLN A 515 26.44 -24.00 6.78
CA GLN A 515 27.58 -24.40 7.61
C GLN A 515 27.31 -24.23 9.12
N ALA A 516 26.41 -23.33 9.52
CA ALA A 516 26.02 -23.14 10.90
C ALA A 516 24.97 -24.17 11.36
N VAL A 517 24.11 -24.63 10.44
CA VAL A 517 22.99 -25.55 10.71
C VAL A 517 23.32 -27.01 10.34
N GLY A 518 24.35 -27.27 9.53
CA GLY A 518 24.75 -28.62 9.13
C GLY A 518 25.32 -29.46 10.28
N PRO A 519 25.10 -30.79 10.27
CA PRO A 519 25.46 -31.67 11.39
C PRO A 519 26.96 -31.63 11.66
N ARG A 520 27.35 -31.33 12.90
CA ARG A 520 28.72 -31.45 13.40
C ARG A 520 29.13 -32.92 13.42
N GLY A 521 29.57 -33.42 12.27
CA GLY A 521 30.21 -34.73 12.17
C GLY A 521 31.51 -34.73 12.96
N GLN A 522 31.50 -35.42 14.10
CA GLN A 522 32.71 -36.00 14.70
C GLN A 522 33.42 -36.83 13.62
N HIS A 523 34.68 -36.49 13.34
CA HIS A 523 35.63 -37.48 12.87
C HIS A 523 36.93 -37.30 13.64
N ASP A 524 37.09 -38.15 14.65
CA ASP A 524 38.38 -38.61 15.14
C ASP A 524 39.20 -39.17 13.97
N TYR A 525 40.42 -38.66 13.78
CA TYR A 525 41.71 -39.37 13.64
C TYR A 525 42.81 -38.42 13.15
#